data_AF-M6ZU37-F1
#
_entry.id   AF-M6ZU37-F1
#
_cell.length_a   1.000
_cell.length_b   1.000
_cell.length_c   1.000
_cell.angle_alpha   90.00
_cell.angle_beta   90.00
_cell.angle_gamma   90.00
#
_symmetry.space_group_name_H-M   'P 1'
#
loop_
_entity.id
_entity.type
_entity.pdbx_description
1 polymer ?
#
loop_
_entity_poly.entity_id
_entity_poly.type
_entity_poly.pdbx_seq_one_letter_code
_entity_poly.pdbx_strand_id
1 'polypeptide(L)'
;MSEHEGFNIPVLDAFGAGIPVISYCAGATPETMKTGGIIFKDKSSSSINLLAFLIDNLLEKKSLRQQISDKEQEIAQEYNFFPFESFFREKILA
;
A
#
# COMPACT_ATOMS: atom_id res chain seq x y z
N MET A 1 -8.65 3.30 -11.94
CA MET A 1 -7.82 2.51 -11.01
C MET A 1 -8.11 1.05 -11.25
N SER A 2 -7.09 0.18 -11.19
CA SER A 2 -7.18 -1.23 -11.57
C SER A 2 -8.26 -1.97 -10.75
N GLU A 3 -9.04 -2.83 -11.40
CA GLU A 3 -10.09 -3.66 -10.79
C GLU A 3 -9.61 -5.11 -10.53
N HIS A 4 -8.51 -5.50 -11.15
CA HIS A 4 -8.04 -6.88 -11.22
C HIS A 4 -6.52 -6.96 -11.04
N GLU A 5 -6.01 -6.17 -10.09
CA GLU A 5 -4.59 -6.08 -9.83
C GLU A 5 -4.07 -7.36 -9.16
N GLY A 6 -2.94 -7.88 -9.65
CA GLY A 6 -2.20 -8.94 -8.99
C GLY A 6 -1.47 -8.42 -7.76
N PHE A 7 -0.25 -8.91 -7.52
CA PHE A 7 0.53 -8.51 -6.35
C PHE A 7 0.88 -7.02 -6.28
N ASN A 8 0.74 -6.25 -7.37
CA ASN A 8 0.89 -4.79 -7.37
C ASN A 8 2.27 -4.30 -6.89
N ILE A 9 3.35 -4.84 -7.48
CA ILE A 9 4.74 -4.42 -7.21
C ILE A 9 4.93 -2.88 -7.25
N PRO A 10 4.33 -2.12 -8.18
CA PRO A 10 4.51 -0.67 -8.22
C PRO A 10 4.14 0.05 -6.91
N VAL A 11 3.20 -0.49 -6.13
CA VAL A 11 2.86 0.08 -4.81
C VAL A 11 3.97 -0.14 -3.80
N LEU A 12 4.61 -1.31 -3.79
CA LEU A 12 5.73 -1.60 -2.90
C LEU A 12 6.99 -0.80 -3.29
N ASP A 13 7.18 -0.54 -4.59
CA ASP A 13 8.24 0.36 -5.06
C ASP A 13 8.03 1.78 -4.55
N ALA A 14 6.79 2.30 -4.63
CA ALA A 14 6.43 3.60 -4.08
C ALA A 14 6.60 3.65 -2.56
N PHE A 15 6.20 2.59 -1.84
CA PHE A 15 6.43 2.46 -0.40
C PHE A 15 7.92 2.56 -0.07
N GLY A 16 8.78 1.79 -0.76
CA GLY A 16 10.23 1.85 -0.57
C GLY A 16 10.82 3.23 -0.86
N ALA A 17 10.29 3.94 -1.87
CA ALA A 17 10.68 5.30 -2.22
C ALA A 17 10.16 6.39 -1.25
N GLY A 18 9.32 6.03 -0.27
CA GLY A 18 8.70 7.00 0.64
C GLY A 18 7.70 7.91 -0.09
N ILE A 19 6.97 7.37 -1.06
CA ILE A 19 5.93 8.05 -1.82
C ILE A 19 4.57 7.52 -1.36
N PRO A 20 3.73 8.35 -0.69
CA PRO A 20 2.39 7.95 -0.26
C PRO A 20 1.53 7.41 -1.41
N VAL A 21 0.89 6.27 -1.18
CA VAL A 21 0.01 5.62 -2.17
C VAL A 21 -1.44 5.66 -1.72
N ILE A 22 -2.31 6.01 -2.66
CA ILE A 22 -3.75 5.78 -2.55
C ILE A 22 -4.14 4.73 -3.59
N SER A 23 -4.81 3.65 -3.17
CA SER A 23 -5.22 2.57 -4.06
C SER A 23 -6.68 2.16 -3.86
N TYR A 24 -7.28 1.57 -4.89
CA TYR A 24 -8.64 1.04 -4.83
C TYR A 24 -8.62 -0.38 -4.26
N CYS A 25 -9.62 -0.69 -3.43
CA CYS A 25 -9.80 -1.99 -2.81
C CYS A 25 -10.26 -3.04 -3.83
N ALA A 26 -9.34 -3.51 -4.66
CA ALA A 26 -9.58 -4.54 -5.65
C ALA A 26 -8.34 -5.42 -5.89
N GLY A 27 -8.59 -6.63 -6.40
CA GLY A 27 -7.54 -7.62 -6.61
C GLY A 27 -6.81 -7.94 -5.31
N ALA A 28 -5.49 -8.16 -5.39
CA ALA A 28 -4.65 -8.41 -4.22
C ALA A 28 -4.14 -7.12 -3.54
N THR A 29 -4.61 -5.94 -3.97
CA THR A 29 -4.12 -4.66 -3.44
C THR A 29 -4.25 -4.56 -1.92
N PRO A 30 -5.39 -4.89 -1.28
CA PRO A 30 -5.51 -4.82 0.17
C PRO A 30 -4.50 -5.71 0.90
N GLU A 31 -4.26 -6.92 0.38
CA GLU A 31 -3.32 -7.88 0.94
C GLU A 31 -1.88 -7.43 0.72
N THR A 32 -1.54 -6.88 -0.44
CA THR A 32 -0.22 -6.32 -0.74
C THR A 32 0.09 -5.15 0.19
N MET A 33 -0.83 -4.18 0.27
CA MET A 33 -0.62 -2.94 1.02
C MET A 33 -0.71 -3.14 2.53
N LYS A 34 -1.39 -4.19 3.00
CA LYS A 34 -1.60 -4.49 4.42
C LYS A 34 -2.17 -3.26 5.15
N THR A 35 -1.40 -2.67 6.07
CA THR A 35 -1.76 -1.47 6.82
C THR A 35 -1.08 -0.20 6.31
N GLY A 36 -0.42 -0.26 5.15
CA GLY A 36 0.24 0.88 4.49
C GLY A 36 -0.68 1.61 3.52
N GLY A 37 -0.35 2.87 3.23
CA GLY A 37 -1.08 3.73 2.30
C GLY A 37 -2.54 3.97 2.69
N ILE A 38 -3.33 4.42 1.70
CA ILE A 38 -4.77 4.68 1.85
C ILE A 38 -5.52 3.80 0.86
N ILE A 39 -6.45 2.98 1.38
CA ILE A 39 -7.32 2.14 0.56
C ILE A 39 -8.74 2.70 0.59
N PHE A 40 -9.31 2.98 -0.59
CA PHE A 40 -10.72 3.35 -0.71
C PHE A 40 -11.52 2.24 -1.39
N LYS A 41 -12.79 2.10 -1.01
CA LYS A 41 -13.64 0.94 -1.36
C LYS A 41 -14.84 1.28 -2.24
N ASP A 42 -15.10 2.56 -2.45
CA ASP A 42 -16.30 3.04 -3.15
C ASP A 42 -15.91 4.08 -4.21
N LYS A 43 -16.53 3.95 -5.39
CA LYS A 43 -16.33 4.83 -6.55
C LYS A 43 -17.51 5.78 -6.77
N SER A 44 -18.43 5.89 -5.81
CA SER A 44 -19.49 6.90 -5.87
C SER A 44 -18.90 8.32 -5.96
N SER A 45 -19.70 9.25 -6.50
CA SER A 45 -19.30 10.65 -6.62
C SER A 45 -18.89 11.26 -5.26
N SER A 46 -19.57 10.88 -4.18
CA SER A 46 -19.25 11.33 -2.83
C SER A 46 -17.86 10.84 -2.38
N SER A 47 -17.53 9.59 -2.66
CA SER A 47 -16.22 9.00 -2.34
C SER A 47 -15.09 9.58 -3.18
N ILE A 48 -15.35 9.89 -4.46
CA ILE A 48 -14.38 10.57 -5.34
C ILE A 48 -14.09 12.00 -4.85
N ASN A 49 -15.10 12.73 -4.37
CA ASN A 49 -14.88 14.06 -3.79
C ASN A 49 -14.01 14.00 -2.52
N LEU A 50 -14.24 13.01 -1.66
CA LEU A 50 -13.39 12.77 -0.49
C LEU A 50 -11.95 12.43 -0.91
N LEU A 51 -11.77 11.61 -1.93
CA LEU A 51 -10.46 11.27 -2.49
C LEU A 51 -9.71 12.51 -2.99
N ALA A 52 -10.38 13.41 -3.71
CA ALA A 52 -9.79 14.66 -4.18
C ALA A 52 -9.31 15.53 -3.01
N PHE A 53 -10.13 15.66 -1.96
CA PHE A 53 -9.74 16.39 -0.74
C PHE A 53 -8.55 15.74 -0.03
N LEU A 54 -8.48 14.40 0.02
CA LEU A 54 -7.34 13.69 0.60
C LEU A 54 -6.05 13.96 -0.19
N ILE A 55 -6.11 13.93 -1.51
CA ILE A 55 -4.97 14.24 -2.37
C ILE A 55 -4.47 15.67 -2.12
N ASP A 56 -5.37 16.65 -2.05
CA ASP A 56 -5.04 18.05 -1.74
C ASP A 56 -4.32 18.18 -0.38
N ASN A 57 -4.85 17.51 0.65
CA ASN A 57 -4.22 17.49 1.98
C ASN A 57 -2.84 16.82 1.95
N LEU A 58 -2.66 15.75 1.18
CA LEU A 58 -1.37 15.10 1.01
C LEU A 58 -0.37 16.00 0.30
N LEU A 59 -0.77 16.83 -0.66
CA LEU A 59 0.12 17.76 -1.35
C LEU A 59 0.59 18.89 -0.43
N GLU A 60 -0.28 19.40 0.43
CA GLU A 60 0.03 20.51 1.33
C GLU A 60 0.77 20.08 2.61
N LYS A 61 0.39 18.95 3.22
CA LYS A 61 0.84 18.58 4.58
C LYS A 61 2.01 17.60 4.55
N LYS A 62 3.23 18.14 4.61
CA LYS A 62 4.46 17.32 4.69
C LYS A 62 4.46 16.33 5.87
N SER A 63 3.98 16.73 7.04
CA SER A 63 3.90 15.83 8.21
C SER A 63 2.98 14.63 7.98
N LEU A 64 1.85 14.85 7.29
CA LEU A 64 0.93 13.77 6.94
C LEU A 64 1.56 12.80 5.94
N ARG A 65 2.26 13.31 4.92
CA ARG A 65 3.01 12.46 3.98
C ARG A 65 4.04 11.61 4.70
N GLN A 66 4.81 12.21 5.61
CA GLN A 66 5.83 11.48 6.35
C GLN A 66 5.23 10.36 7.20
N GLN A 67 4.16 10.65 7.95
CA GLN A 67 3.48 9.64 8.78
C GLN A 67 2.98 8.44 7.97
N ILE A 68 2.45 8.68 6.76
CA ILE A 68 2.00 7.62 5.87
C ILE A 68 3.20 6.85 5.32
N SER A 69 4.20 7.54 4.80
CA SER A 69 5.38 6.91 4.21
C SER A 69 6.23 6.10 5.19
N ASP A 70 6.30 6.51 6.46
CA ASP A 70 6.96 5.72 7.50
C ASP A 70 6.30 4.34 7.61
N LYS A 71 4.96 4.30 7.62
CA LYS A 71 4.23 3.03 7.70
C LYS A 71 4.36 2.19 6.44
N GLU A 72 4.33 2.83 5.28
CA GLU A 72 4.51 2.18 3.99
C GLU A 72 5.89 1.54 3.87
N GLN A 73 6.94 2.23 4.31
CA GLN A 73 8.30 1.70 4.34
C GLN A 73 8.42 0.50 5.27
N GLU A 74 7.76 0.48 6.43
CA GLU A 74 7.70 -0.72 7.28
C GLU A 74 7.14 -1.93 6.51
N ILE A 75 6.06 -1.74 5.74
CA ILE A 75 5.47 -2.82 4.93
C ILE A 75 6.43 -3.30 3.85
N ALA A 76 7.08 -2.39 3.12
CA ALA A 76 8.08 -2.75 2.12
C ALA A 76 9.26 -3.53 2.73
N GLN A 77 9.73 -3.11 3.92
CA GLN A 77 10.79 -3.83 4.64
C GLN A 77 10.33 -5.23 5.08
N GLU A 78 9.08 -5.40 5.51
CA GLU A 78 8.53 -6.72 5.85
C GLU A 78 8.61 -7.70 4.67
N TYR A 79 8.31 -7.25 3.45
CA TYR A 79 8.47 -8.06 2.25
C TYR A 79 9.95 -8.36 1.93
N ASN A 80 10.83 -7.36 2.04
CA ASN A 80 12.25 -7.53 1.75
C ASN A 80 12.96 -8.47 2.73
N PHE A 81 12.51 -8.51 3.98
CA PHE A 81 13.09 -9.35 5.04
C PHE A 81 12.30 -10.64 5.29
N PHE A 82 11.34 -10.97 4.42
CA PHE A 82 10.59 -12.22 4.59
C PHE A 82 11.56 -13.43 4.53
N PRO A 83 11.59 -14.29 5.56
CA PRO A 83 12.61 -15.33 5.67
C PRO A 83 12.22 -16.56 4.84
N PHE A 84 12.24 -16.41 3.51
CA PHE A 84 11.80 -17.44 2.58
C PHE A 84 12.51 -18.78 2.81
N GLU A 85 13.83 -18.77 3.01
CA GLU A 85 14.59 -20.00 3.17
C GLU A 85 14.13 -20.83 4.38
N SER A 86 14.10 -20.23 5.58
CA SER A 86 13.69 -20.95 6.78
C SER A 86 12.21 -21.35 6.71
N PHE A 87 11.35 -20.46 6.19
CA PHE A 87 9.94 -20.76 5.99
C PHE A 87 9.72 -22.00 5.12
N PHE A 88 10.38 -22.07 3.95
CA PHE A 88 10.26 -23.21 3.05
C PHE A 88 10.78 -24.50 3.68
N ARG A 89 11.95 -24.44 4.35
CA ARG A 89 12.53 -25.61 5.02
C ARG A 89 11.62 -26.16 6.12
N GLU A 90 11.03 -25.30 6.95
CA GLU A 90 10.24 -25.71 8.11
C GLU A 90 8.80 -26.09 7.80
N LYS A 91 8.19 -25.48 6.77
CA LYS A 91 6.74 -25.61 6.52
C LYS A 91 6.37 -26.43 5.29
N ILE A 92 7.29 -26.58 4.35
CA ILE A 92 7.01 -27.24 3.06
C ILE A 92 7.84 -28.51 2.90
N LEU A 93 9.09 -28.52 3.36
CA LEU A 93 10.00 -29.65 3.21
C LEU A 93 10.08 -30.57 4.44
N ALA A 94 9.50 -30.16 5.57
CA ALA A 94 9.35 -30.97 6.78
C ALA A 94 8.07 -31.82 6.73
#